data_AF-A0A969RCC7-F1
#
_entry.id   AF-A0A969RCC7-F1
#
_cell.length_a   1.000
_cell.length_b   1.000
_cell.length_c   1.000
_cell.angle_alpha   90.00
_cell.angle_beta   90.00
_cell.angle_gamma   90.00
#
_symmetry.space_group_name_H-M   'P 1'
#
loop_
_entity.id
_entity.type
_entity.pdbx_description
1 polymer ?
#
loop_
_entity_poly.entity_id
_entity_poly.type
_entity_poly.pdbx_seq_one_letter_code
_entity_poly.pdbx_strand_id
1 'polypeptide(L)'
;MPGRTPKKPADSSASWVLADFKVGVDNVIFSVDTAQNRSLVLLVMRHEEPFIGQWSLPGTLVRQGESLEDAAYRVLSEKIRVENLYLEQLYTFGGPDRDPREAATSFGVRYLSVSYFALVRFAEAELIANGVSGIAWYPLNQLPKLAFDHNQILEYGYRRLRNKLEYSPVAFEVLPELFTLSDLYQLYTTVLGENFSDYSNFRSRLLKLGFLQDTGVKISRGAGRPASLYRFDAEAFAPFKNKPLVFI
;
A
#
# COMPACT_ATOMS: atom_id res chain seq x y z
N MET A 1 -0.35 -58.78 47.74
CA MET A 1 -1.27 -58.62 46.59
C MET A 1 -2.11 -57.37 46.81
N PRO A 2 -2.25 -56.41 45.88
CA PRO A 2 -1.48 -56.14 44.66
C PRO A 2 -0.78 -54.76 44.69
N GLY A 3 0.30 -54.63 43.92
CA GLY A 3 1.06 -53.39 43.77
C GLY A 3 0.30 -52.32 42.99
N ARG A 4 0.40 -51.07 43.48
CA ARG A 4 0.10 -49.89 42.67
C ARG A 4 1.24 -49.73 41.66
N THR A 5 1.04 -50.20 40.43
CA THR A 5 1.81 -49.73 39.28
C THR A 5 1.60 -48.23 39.12
N PRO A 6 2.65 -47.40 39.07
CA PRO A 6 2.48 -46.03 38.61
C PRO A 6 2.10 -46.11 37.13
N LYS A 7 0.90 -45.61 36.80
CA LYS A 7 0.49 -45.39 35.41
C LYS A 7 1.47 -44.36 34.86
N LYS A 8 2.42 -44.80 34.03
CA LYS A 8 3.24 -43.92 33.19
C LYS A 8 2.27 -42.98 32.46
N PRO A 9 2.46 -41.65 32.48
CA PRO A 9 1.68 -40.80 31.59
C PRO A 9 1.92 -41.31 30.17
N ALA A 10 0.83 -41.55 29.44
CA ALA A 10 0.92 -41.88 28.04
C ALA A 10 1.61 -40.71 27.34
N ASP A 11 2.77 -40.97 26.74
CA ASP A 11 3.38 -40.07 25.76
C ASP A 11 2.40 -39.90 24.60
N SER A 12 1.51 -38.92 24.69
CA SER A 12 0.78 -38.41 23.54
C SER A 12 1.65 -37.35 22.87
N SER A 13 2.79 -37.76 22.32
CA SER A 13 3.53 -36.93 21.36
C SER A 13 2.77 -36.97 20.04
N ALA A 14 1.65 -36.26 19.95
CA ALA A 14 1.06 -35.94 18.65
C ALA A 14 2.11 -35.09 17.92
N SER A 15 2.87 -35.71 17.03
CA SER A 15 3.84 -34.99 16.22
C SER A 15 3.05 -34.13 15.25
N TRP A 16 3.04 -32.82 15.46
CA TRP A 16 2.41 -31.89 14.53
C TRP A 16 3.14 -31.98 13.19
N VAL A 17 2.39 -32.26 12.13
CA VAL A 17 2.92 -32.19 10.76
C VAL A 17 3.08 -30.70 10.41
N LEU A 18 4.29 -30.31 10.01
CA LEU A 18 4.56 -28.95 9.56
C LEU A 18 3.90 -28.70 8.20
N ALA A 19 3.37 -27.50 8.01
CA ALA A 19 2.77 -27.11 6.73
C ALA A 19 3.84 -26.51 5.79
N ASP A 20 3.81 -26.94 4.54
CA ASP A 20 4.54 -26.27 3.47
C ASP A 20 3.74 -25.08 2.94
N PHE A 21 4.44 -24.00 2.61
CA PHE A 21 3.84 -22.76 2.10
C PHE A 21 4.30 -22.44 0.67
N LYS A 22 3.34 -22.05 -0.16
CA LYS A 22 3.60 -21.21 -1.33
C LYS A 22 3.58 -19.75 -0.90
N VAL A 23 4.62 -19.03 -1.29
CA VAL A 23 4.80 -17.62 -0.95
C VAL A 23 4.37 -16.75 -2.11
N GLY A 24 3.31 -15.98 -1.88
CA GLY A 24 2.86 -14.90 -2.76
C GLY A 24 3.26 -13.53 -2.23
N VAL A 25 3.21 -12.56 -3.13
CA VAL A 25 3.31 -11.14 -2.83
C VAL A 25 2.10 -10.46 -3.46
N ASP A 26 1.39 -9.64 -2.69
CA ASP A 26 0.27 -8.81 -3.16
C ASP A 26 0.57 -7.33 -2.86
N ASN A 27 0.46 -6.47 -3.88
CA ASN A 27 0.68 -5.03 -3.76
C ASN A 27 -0.64 -4.29 -3.61
N VAL A 28 -0.79 -3.52 -2.53
CA VAL A 28 -1.83 -2.50 -2.40
C VAL A 28 -1.30 -1.18 -2.94
N ILE A 29 -1.53 -0.91 -4.22
CA ILE A 29 -1.00 0.29 -4.88
C ILE A 29 -2.05 1.40 -4.80
N PHE A 30 -1.78 2.39 -3.95
CA PHE A 30 -2.61 3.58 -3.79
C PHE A 30 -2.17 4.71 -4.71
N SER A 31 -3.12 5.56 -5.05
CA SER A 31 -2.86 6.82 -5.71
C SER A 31 -3.89 7.86 -5.27
N VAL A 32 -3.51 9.14 -5.30
CA VAL A 32 -4.42 10.25 -5.00
C VAL A 32 -4.58 11.12 -6.24
N ASP A 33 -5.81 11.20 -6.72
CA ASP A 33 -6.22 12.17 -7.74
C ASP A 33 -6.67 13.45 -7.05
N THR A 34 -5.74 14.39 -6.89
CA THR A 34 -6.00 15.70 -6.25
C THR A 34 -6.85 16.63 -7.12
N ALA A 35 -7.00 16.36 -8.42
CA ALA A 35 -7.85 17.16 -9.30
C ALA A 35 -9.34 16.82 -9.09
N GLN A 36 -9.64 15.57 -8.75
CA GLN A 36 -11.01 15.09 -8.49
C GLN A 36 -11.27 14.72 -7.02
N ASN A 37 -10.29 14.91 -6.14
CA ASN A 37 -10.35 14.56 -4.72
C ASN A 37 -10.69 13.09 -4.47
N ARG A 38 -10.02 12.18 -5.18
CA ARG A 38 -10.26 10.73 -5.08
C ARG A 38 -9.03 9.99 -4.56
N SER A 39 -9.23 9.17 -3.55
CA SER A 39 -8.28 8.11 -3.17
C SER A 39 -8.58 6.87 -4.01
N LEU A 40 -7.57 6.40 -4.73
CA LEU A 40 -7.67 5.33 -5.71
C LEU A 40 -6.81 4.13 -5.29
N VAL A 41 -7.20 2.93 -5.72
CA VAL A 41 -6.39 1.71 -5.66
C VAL A 41 -6.32 1.06 -7.04
N LEU A 42 -5.16 0.52 -7.38
CA LEU A 42 -4.98 -0.25 -8.61
C LEU A 42 -5.49 -1.67 -8.41
N LEU A 43 -6.40 -2.12 -9.27
CA LEU A 43 -6.89 -3.49 -9.31
C LEU A 43 -6.58 -4.14 -10.65
N VAL A 44 -6.45 -5.46 -10.64
CA VAL A 44 -6.29 -6.29 -11.83
C VAL A 44 -7.40 -7.34 -11.91
N MET A 45 -7.86 -7.66 -13.12
CA MET A 45 -8.83 -8.72 -13.34
C MET A 45 -8.13 -10.06 -13.42
N ARG A 46 -8.66 -11.07 -12.70
CA ARG A 46 -8.13 -12.42 -12.74
C ARG A 46 -8.57 -13.14 -14.01
N HIS A 47 -7.61 -13.76 -14.69
CA HIS A 47 -7.84 -14.57 -15.91
C HIS A 47 -7.67 -16.07 -15.67
N GLU A 48 -7.42 -16.47 -14.42
CA GLU A 48 -7.18 -17.85 -14.02
C GLU A 48 -8.00 -18.20 -12.77
N GLU A 49 -8.38 -19.47 -12.66
CA GLU A 49 -9.00 -19.99 -11.44
C GLU A 49 -8.00 -20.04 -10.27
N PRO A 50 -8.47 -19.90 -9.01
CA PRO A 50 -9.84 -19.58 -8.62
C PRO A 50 -10.21 -18.10 -8.90
N PHE A 51 -11.51 -17.79 -8.92
CA PHE A 51 -12.04 -16.42 -9.04
C PHE A 51 -11.80 -15.76 -10.40
N ILE A 52 -11.86 -16.53 -11.49
CA ILE A 52 -11.81 -15.97 -12.85
C ILE A 52 -12.86 -14.86 -13.03
N GLY A 53 -12.48 -13.75 -13.67
CA GLY A 53 -13.36 -12.60 -13.90
C GLY A 53 -13.60 -11.70 -12.68
N GLN A 54 -13.05 -12.02 -11.51
CA GLN A 54 -13.09 -11.13 -10.34
C GLN A 54 -11.86 -10.21 -10.31
N TRP A 55 -12.03 -9.04 -9.69
CA TRP A 55 -10.93 -8.10 -9.46
C TRP A 55 -10.09 -8.54 -8.26
N SER A 56 -8.80 -8.26 -8.29
CA SER A 56 -7.85 -8.57 -7.22
C SER A 56 -6.78 -7.48 -7.12
N LEU A 57 -6.05 -7.45 -6.01
CA LEU A 57 -4.79 -6.73 -5.94
C LEU A 57 -3.80 -7.33 -6.94
N PRO A 58 -2.88 -6.52 -7.50
CA PRO A 58 -1.74 -7.00 -8.26
C PRO A 58 -0.88 -7.91 -7.38
N GLY A 59 -0.80 -9.20 -7.73
CA GLY A 59 -0.02 -10.17 -6.98
C GLY A 59 0.63 -11.23 -7.83
N THR A 60 1.62 -11.92 -7.25
CA THR A 60 2.39 -12.97 -7.91
C THR A 60 2.89 -14.00 -6.89
N LEU A 61 3.34 -15.16 -7.37
CA LEU A 61 4.16 -16.06 -6.57
C LEU A 61 5.64 -15.68 -6.71
N VAL A 62 6.38 -15.81 -5.62
CA VAL A 62 7.82 -15.50 -5.59
C VAL A 62 8.59 -16.57 -6.37
N ARG A 63 9.51 -16.13 -7.24
CA ARG A 63 10.32 -17.01 -8.07
C ARG A 63 11.52 -17.56 -7.29
N GLN A 64 12.08 -18.68 -7.75
CA GLN A 64 13.32 -19.18 -7.19
C GLN A 64 14.46 -18.16 -7.42
N GLY A 65 15.18 -17.80 -6.35
CA GLY A 65 16.27 -16.82 -6.41
C GLY A 65 15.81 -15.36 -6.41
N GLU A 66 14.51 -15.09 -6.26
CA GLU A 66 13.94 -13.75 -6.17
C GLU A 66 13.64 -13.39 -4.71
N SER A 67 13.93 -12.14 -4.30
CA SER A 67 13.52 -11.66 -2.98
C SER A 67 12.04 -11.26 -2.96
N LEU A 68 11.44 -11.15 -1.77
CA LEU A 68 10.05 -10.69 -1.63
C LEU A 68 9.86 -9.27 -2.18
N GLU A 69 10.85 -8.40 -1.97
CA GLU A 69 10.86 -7.02 -2.44
C GLU A 69 11.02 -6.94 -3.96
N ASP A 70 11.91 -7.75 -4.55
CA ASP A 70 12.06 -7.84 -6.01
C ASP A 70 10.76 -8.33 -6.66
N ALA A 71 10.08 -9.31 -6.05
CA ALA A 71 8.78 -9.77 -6.52
C ALA A 71 7.70 -8.66 -6.45
N ALA A 72 7.70 -7.86 -5.39
CA ALA A 72 6.81 -6.71 -5.24
C ALA A 72 7.08 -5.65 -6.33
N TYR A 73 8.34 -5.26 -6.54
CA TYR A 73 8.73 -4.32 -7.58
C TYR A 73 8.42 -4.84 -8.98
N ARG A 74 8.70 -6.11 -9.25
CA ARG A 74 8.39 -6.74 -10.54
C ARG A 74 6.91 -6.62 -10.86
N VAL A 75 6.03 -7.06 -9.96
CA VAL A 75 4.58 -6.98 -10.19
C VAL A 75 4.14 -5.55 -10.40
N LEU A 76 4.64 -4.59 -9.62
CA LEU A 76 4.32 -3.19 -9.80
C LEU A 76 4.74 -2.71 -11.20
N SER A 77 5.99 -2.96 -11.59
CA SER A 77 6.56 -2.52 -12.89
C SER A 77 5.91 -3.19 -14.11
N GLU A 78 5.34 -4.38 -13.95
CA GLU A 78 4.56 -5.06 -15.00
C GLU A 78 3.20 -4.39 -15.23
N LYS A 79 2.69 -3.61 -14.26
CA LYS A 79 1.35 -3.01 -14.28
C LYS A 79 1.35 -1.51 -14.53
N ILE A 80 2.33 -0.80 -13.98
CA ILE A 80 2.41 0.66 -14.08
C ILE A 80 3.82 1.10 -14.46
N ARG A 81 3.90 2.11 -15.32
CA ARG A 81 5.12 2.88 -15.53
C ARG A 81 5.05 4.11 -14.64
N VAL A 82 6.03 4.27 -13.76
CA VAL A 82 6.12 5.37 -12.81
C VAL A 82 7.59 5.62 -12.48
N GLU A 83 7.97 6.89 -12.30
CA GLU A 83 9.34 7.27 -11.92
C GLU A 83 9.53 7.30 -10.41
N ASN A 84 8.60 7.94 -9.69
CA ASN A 84 8.66 8.10 -8.24
C ASN A 84 7.52 7.33 -7.58
N LEU A 85 7.88 6.45 -6.64
CA LEU A 85 6.94 5.69 -5.84
C LEU A 85 7.48 5.48 -4.43
N TYR A 86 6.58 5.40 -3.48
CA TYR A 86 6.86 4.83 -2.17
C TYR A 86 6.43 3.36 -2.17
N LEU A 87 7.27 2.44 -1.70
CA LEU A 87 6.94 1.02 -1.50
C LEU A 87 7.41 0.58 -0.12
N GLU A 88 6.55 -0.08 0.64
CA GLU A 88 6.88 -0.61 1.97
C GLU A 88 6.17 -1.94 2.20
N GLN A 89 6.86 -2.88 2.86
CA GLN A 89 6.23 -4.11 3.33
C GLN A 89 5.12 -3.79 4.34
N LEU A 90 3.92 -4.31 4.09
CA LEU A 90 2.73 -4.01 4.87
C LEU A 90 2.55 -4.98 6.04
N TYR A 91 2.29 -6.25 5.72
CA TYR A 91 1.99 -7.34 6.64
C TYR A 91 2.04 -8.70 5.90
N THR A 92 2.07 -9.81 6.65
CA THR A 92 1.99 -11.16 6.08
C THR A 92 0.65 -11.80 6.41
N PHE A 93 -0.11 -12.19 5.39
CA PHE A 93 -1.41 -12.86 5.50
C PHE A 93 -1.25 -14.34 5.21
N GLY A 94 -1.40 -15.19 6.24
CA GLY A 94 -1.21 -16.63 6.14
C GLY A 94 -2.26 -17.44 6.91
N GLY A 95 -3.47 -16.88 7.05
CA GLY A 95 -4.61 -17.58 7.66
C GLY A 95 -4.98 -18.85 6.88
N PRO A 96 -5.48 -19.91 7.55
CA PRO A 96 -5.98 -21.09 6.85
C PRO A 96 -7.19 -20.72 5.98
N ASP A 97 -7.37 -21.46 4.89
CA ASP A 97 -8.50 -21.34 3.96
C ASP A 97 -8.60 -19.98 3.26
N ARG A 98 -7.54 -19.15 3.33
CA ARG A 98 -7.49 -17.86 2.61
C ARG A 98 -7.47 -18.02 1.10
N ASP A 99 -6.92 -19.14 0.65
CA ASP A 99 -6.85 -19.53 -0.75
C ASP A 99 -7.56 -20.87 -0.94
N PRO A 100 -8.59 -20.97 -1.80
CA PRO A 100 -9.28 -22.23 -2.08
C PRO A 100 -8.36 -23.35 -2.57
N ARG A 101 -7.17 -23.01 -3.08
CA ARG A 101 -6.14 -23.94 -3.51
C ARG A 101 -5.48 -24.72 -2.37
N GLU A 102 -5.68 -24.29 -1.13
CA GLU A 102 -5.22 -25.00 0.07
C GLU A 102 -5.97 -26.33 0.30
N ALA A 103 -7.19 -26.45 -0.24
CA ALA A 103 -7.99 -27.65 -0.08
C ALA A 103 -7.27 -28.89 -0.61
N ALA A 104 -7.47 -30.04 0.06
CA ALA A 104 -6.90 -31.32 -0.34
C ALA A 104 -7.36 -31.80 -1.73
N THR A 105 -8.50 -31.28 -2.21
CA THR A 105 -9.01 -31.51 -3.56
C THR A 105 -8.35 -30.63 -4.63
N SER A 106 -7.42 -29.75 -4.23
CA SER A 106 -6.64 -28.86 -5.08
C SER A 106 -5.13 -29.11 -4.86
N PHE A 107 -4.33 -28.07 -4.63
CA PHE A 107 -2.87 -28.22 -4.48
C PHE A 107 -2.46 -28.74 -3.10
N GLY A 108 -3.34 -28.69 -2.10
CA GLY A 108 -3.11 -29.27 -0.77
C GLY A 108 -1.95 -28.64 0.02
N VAL A 109 -1.52 -27.43 -0.36
CA VAL A 109 -0.43 -26.68 0.28
C VAL A 109 -0.94 -25.33 0.75
N ARG A 110 -0.40 -24.81 1.86
CA ARG A 110 -0.81 -23.52 2.42
C ARG A 110 -0.30 -22.38 1.54
N TYR A 111 -1.01 -21.26 1.52
CA TYR A 111 -0.56 -20.04 0.86
C TYR A 111 -0.36 -18.95 1.90
N LEU A 112 0.75 -18.24 1.80
CA LEU A 112 0.95 -16.97 2.51
C LEU A 112 1.17 -15.87 1.49
N SER A 113 0.65 -14.68 1.78
CA SER A 113 0.94 -13.46 1.04
C SER A 113 1.77 -12.53 1.91
N VAL A 114 2.98 -12.19 1.47
CA VAL A 114 3.73 -11.06 2.02
C VAL A 114 3.26 -9.83 1.25
N SER A 115 2.36 -9.07 1.85
CA SER A 115 1.77 -7.92 1.18
C SER A 115 2.64 -6.68 1.34
N TYR A 116 2.67 -5.86 0.31
CA TYR A 116 3.28 -4.54 0.29
C TYR A 116 2.20 -3.50 0.04
N PHE A 117 2.44 -2.25 0.42
CA PHE A 117 1.67 -1.14 -0.10
C PHE A 117 2.58 -0.16 -0.81
N ALA A 118 2.06 0.44 -1.87
CA ALA A 118 2.71 1.50 -2.59
C ALA A 118 1.85 2.75 -2.59
N LEU A 119 2.49 3.91 -2.66
CA LEU A 119 1.86 5.16 -3.02
C LEU A 119 2.54 5.66 -4.30
N VAL A 120 1.73 6.04 -5.29
CA VAL A 120 2.20 6.63 -6.55
C VAL A 120 1.42 7.90 -6.87
N ARG A 121 2.00 8.74 -7.72
CA ARG A 121 1.33 9.93 -8.22
C ARG A 121 0.39 9.58 -9.36
N PHE A 122 -0.90 9.89 -9.22
CA PHE A 122 -1.91 9.55 -10.23
C PHE A 122 -1.56 10.05 -11.64
N ALA A 123 -1.07 11.28 -11.73
CA ALA A 123 -0.76 11.93 -13.00
C ALA A 123 0.46 11.33 -13.73
N GLU A 124 1.30 10.54 -13.04
CA GLU A 124 2.51 9.94 -13.59
C GLU A 124 2.44 8.40 -13.65
N ALA A 125 1.38 7.81 -13.09
CA ALA A 125 1.20 6.37 -13.06
C ALA A 125 0.46 5.90 -14.32
N GLU A 126 1.21 5.72 -15.40
CA GLU A 126 0.69 5.21 -16.66
C GLU A 126 0.42 3.71 -16.56
N LEU A 127 -0.82 3.29 -16.84
CA LEU A 127 -1.17 1.87 -16.86
C LEU A 127 -0.53 1.21 -18.09
N ILE A 128 0.22 0.14 -17.86
CA ILE A 128 0.75 -0.70 -18.93
C ILE A 128 -0.37 -1.65 -19.37
N ALA A 129 -1.26 -1.13 -20.20
CA ALA A 129 -2.35 -1.91 -20.80
C ALA A 129 -1.82 -2.60 -22.07
N ASN A 130 -1.34 -3.83 -21.95
CA ASN A 130 -0.91 -4.66 -23.09
C ASN A 130 -2.11 -5.24 -23.87
N GLY A 131 -3.09 -4.40 -24.23
CA GLY A 131 -4.21 -4.79 -25.10
C GLY A 131 -5.30 -5.66 -24.46
N VAL A 132 -5.28 -5.90 -23.14
CA VAL A 132 -6.32 -6.66 -22.43
C VAL A 132 -7.02 -5.76 -21.42
N SER A 133 -8.36 -5.73 -21.47
CA SER A 133 -9.21 -5.18 -20.41
C SER A 133 -8.96 -5.97 -19.12
N GLY A 134 -8.28 -5.38 -18.14
CA GLY A 134 -7.97 -6.11 -16.91
C GLY A 134 -7.10 -5.38 -15.90
N ILE A 135 -6.92 -4.07 -16.03
CA ILE A 135 -6.21 -3.22 -15.05
C ILE A 135 -6.92 -1.87 -14.98
N ALA A 136 -7.23 -1.40 -13.77
CA ALA A 136 -7.91 -0.13 -13.59
C ALA A 136 -7.68 0.48 -12.20
N TRP A 137 -7.72 1.81 -12.15
CA TRP A 137 -7.83 2.56 -10.91
C TRP A 137 -9.29 2.58 -10.44
N TYR A 138 -9.53 2.16 -9.20
CA TYR A 138 -10.84 2.21 -8.56
C TYR A 138 -10.85 3.20 -7.40
N PRO A 139 -11.86 4.07 -7.28
CA PRO A 139 -12.10 4.82 -6.05
C PRO A 139 -12.30 3.88 -4.86
N LEU A 140 -11.64 4.17 -3.73
CA LEU A 140 -11.75 3.35 -2.51
C LEU A 140 -13.17 3.28 -1.94
N ASN A 141 -14.04 4.24 -2.28
CA ASN A 141 -15.45 4.26 -1.91
C ASN A 141 -16.38 3.57 -2.93
N GLN A 142 -15.84 3.03 -4.03
CA GLN A 142 -16.61 2.39 -5.11
C GLN A 142 -15.93 1.09 -5.56
N LEU A 143 -15.51 0.27 -4.60
CA LEU A 143 -14.78 -0.97 -4.86
C LEU A 143 -15.71 -2.10 -5.34
N PRO A 144 -15.29 -2.91 -6.32
CA PRO A 144 -15.95 -4.16 -6.64
C PRO A 144 -15.66 -5.21 -5.55
N LYS A 145 -16.37 -6.34 -5.61
CA LYS A 145 -15.98 -7.51 -4.80
C LYS A 145 -14.61 -8.01 -5.25
N LEU A 146 -13.66 -8.06 -4.32
CA LEU A 146 -12.32 -8.60 -4.59
C LEU A 146 -12.24 -10.11 -4.33
N ALA A 147 -11.39 -10.78 -5.12
CA ALA A 147 -11.02 -12.19 -4.96
C ALA A 147 -10.25 -12.43 -3.65
N PHE A 148 -10.29 -13.67 -3.15
CA PHE A 148 -9.60 -14.11 -1.92
C PHE A 148 -9.96 -13.24 -0.70
N ASP A 149 -8.98 -12.99 0.17
CA ASP A 149 -9.03 -12.11 1.33
C ASP A 149 -8.59 -10.67 0.99
N HIS A 150 -8.52 -10.27 -0.28
CA HIS A 150 -7.92 -9.00 -0.70
C HIS A 150 -8.65 -7.75 -0.16
N ASN A 151 -9.94 -7.86 0.18
CA ASN A 151 -10.64 -6.77 0.89
C ASN A 151 -9.98 -6.49 2.26
N GLN A 152 -9.54 -7.53 2.98
CA GLN A 152 -8.87 -7.39 4.27
C GLN A 152 -7.48 -6.79 4.11
N ILE A 153 -6.73 -7.23 3.09
CA ILE A 153 -5.40 -6.68 2.77
C ILE A 153 -5.51 -5.20 2.41
N LEU A 154 -6.49 -4.83 1.58
CA LEU A 154 -6.74 -3.44 1.17
C LEU A 154 -7.14 -2.56 2.36
N GLU A 155 -8.06 -3.00 3.21
CA GLU A 155 -8.47 -2.26 4.40
C GLU A 155 -7.29 -2.02 5.36
N TYR A 156 -6.48 -3.06 5.59
CA TYR A 156 -5.27 -2.95 6.40
C TYR A 156 -4.26 -1.97 5.77
N GLY A 157 -4.06 -2.07 4.45
CA GLY A 157 -3.19 -1.17 3.67
C GLY A 157 -3.63 0.28 3.76
N TYR A 158 -4.93 0.55 3.64
CA TYR A 158 -5.44 1.91 3.66
C TYR A 158 -5.32 2.55 5.04
N ARG A 159 -5.58 1.77 6.10
CA ARG A 159 -5.30 2.22 7.48
C ARG A 159 -3.81 2.51 7.68
N ARG A 160 -2.92 1.69 7.13
CA ARG A 160 -1.46 1.94 7.20
C ARG A 160 -1.08 3.24 6.48
N LEU A 161 -1.60 3.47 5.27
CA LEU A 161 -1.37 4.70 4.51
C LEU A 161 -1.82 5.93 5.31
N ARG A 162 -3.06 5.91 5.83
CA ARG A 162 -3.61 7.01 6.66
C ARG A 162 -2.66 7.32 7.82
N ASN A 163 -2.31 6.31 8.61
CA ASN A 163 -1.40 6.47 9.75
C ASN A 163 -0.05 7.06 9.30
N LYS A 164 0.55 6.52 8.23
CA LYS A 164 1.85 6.99 7.72
C LYS A 164 1.82 8.46 7.31
N LEU A 165 0.74 8.94 6.70
CA LEU A 165 0.64 10.37 6.36
C LEU A 165 0.68 11.27 7.61
N GLU A 166 0.21 10.80 8.76
CA GLU A 166 0.21 11.60 9.99
C GLU A 166 1.63 11.85 10.53
N TYR A 167 2.57 10.91 10.32
CA TYR A 167 3.87 10.94 10.98
C TYR A 167 5.11 10.71 10.11
N SER A 168 4.96 10.46 8.82
CA SER A 168 6.08 10.18 7.91
C SER A 168 5.98 10.99 6.61
N PRO A 169 7.11 11.27 5.93
CA PRO A 169 7.14 12.11 4.75
C PRO A 169 6.65 11.40 3.48
N VAL A 170 5.87 10.33 3.59
CA VAL A 170 5.47 9.46 2.47
C VAL A 170 4.83 10.24 1.31
N ALA A 171 4.11 11.32 1.61
CA ALA A 171 3.58 12.19 0.57
C ALA A 171 4.67 12.82 -0.30
N PHE A 172 5.80 13.24 0.27
CA PHE A 172 6.88 13.92 -0.44
C PHE A 172 7.65 12.99 -1.39
N GLU A 173 7.64 11.69 -1.15
CA GLU A 173 8.26 10.70 -2.04
C GLU A 173 7.49 10.52 -3.37
N VAL A 174 6.24 10.99 -3.43
CA VAL A 174 5.37 10.87 -4.61
C VAL A 174 4.92 12.22 -5.16
N LEU A 175 5.28 13.33 -4.51
CA LEU A 175 4.99 14.65 -5.03
C LEU A 175 5.90 14.96 -6.23
N PRO A 176 5.44 15.81 -7.17
CA PRO A 176 6.33 16.33 -8.18
C PRO A 176 7.45 17.15 -7.53
N GLU A 177 8.56 17.33 -8.26
CA GLU A 177 9.71 18.11 -7.83
C GLU A 177 9.34 19.50 -7.27
N LEU A 178 8.31 20.13 -7.87
CA LEU A 178 7.74 21.41 -7.47
C LEU A 178 6.24 21.25 -7.20
N PHE A 179 5.81 21.65 -6.00
CA PHE A 179 4.41 21.57 -5.58
C PHE A 179 3.97 22.82 -4.82
N THR A 180 2.67 23.08 -4.78
CA THR A 180 2.11 24.11 -3.89
C THR A 180 1.69 23.47 -2.56
N LEU A 181 1.65 24.27 -1.48
CA LEU A 181 1.10 23.80 -0.20
C LEU A 181 -0.38 23.42 -0.30
N SER A 182 -1.11 24.00 -1.25
CA SER A 182 -2.50 23.63 -1.52
C SER A 182 -2.60 22.24 -2.14
N ASP A 183 -1.70 21.87 -3.07
CA ASP A 183 -1.65 20.54 -3.65
C ASP A 183 -1.40 19.48 -2.58
N LEU A 184 -0.44 19.77 -1.70
CA LEU A 184 -0.10 18.88 -0.59
C LEU A 184 -1.25 18.78 0.42
N TYR A 185 -1.85 19.91 0.80
CA TYR A 185 -3.03 19.90 1.67
C TYR A 185 -4.15 19.06 1.06
N GLN A 186 -4.42 19.22 -0.24
CA GLN A 186 -5.45 18.44 -0.93
C GLN A 186 -5.16 16.94 -0.91
N LEU A 187 -3.90 16.52 -1.06
CA LEU A 187 -3.50 15.12 -0.91
C LEU A 187 -3.84 14.60 0.50
N TYR A 188 -3.44 15.33 1.54
CA TYR A 188 -3.74 14.94 2.93
C TYR A 188 -5.24 14.90 3.21
N THR A 189 -5.98 15.94 2.82
CA THR A 189 -7.44 16.02 2.98
C THR A 189 -8.15 14.86 2.28
N THR A 190 -7.71 14.49 1.08
CA THR A 190 -8.34 13.41 0.29
C THR A 190 -8.18 12.04 0.93
N VAL A 191 -7.08 11.80 1.66
CA VAL A 191 -6.80 10.51 2.32
C VAL A 191 -7.31 10.49 3.76
N LEU A 192 -7.16 11.59 4.50
CA LEU A 192 -7.46 11.66 5.94
C LEU A 192 -8.89 12.13 6.22
N GLY A 193 -9.51 12.85 5.29
CA GLY A 193 -10.82 13.47 5.41
C GLY A 193 -10.73 14.93 5.86
N GLU A 194 -11.79 15.71 5.65
CA GLU A 194 -11.79 17.17 5.87
C GLU A 194 -11.57 17.60 7.34
N ASN A 195 -11.83 16.71 8.28
CA ASN A 195 -11.74 17.02 9.72
C ASN A 195 -10.31 16.90 10.28
N PHE A 196 -9.30 16.55 9.46
CA PHE A 196 -7.95 16.33 9.98
C PHE A 196 -7.24 17.63 10.40
N SER A 197 -7.41 18.72 9.64
CA SER A 197 -6.81 20.02 9.91
C SER A 197 -7.37 21.10 8.97
N ASP A 198 -7.43 22.36 9.40
CA ASP A 198 -7.63 23.48 8.48
C ASP A 198 -6.32 23.86 7.76
N TYR A 199 -6.46 24.48 6.59
CA TYR A 199 -5.33 24.85 5.75
C TYR A 199 -4.32 25.78 6.44
N SER A 200 -4.78 26.71 7.29
CA SER A 200 -3.89 27.69 7.94
C SER A 200 -3.00 27.02 8.97
N ASN A 201 -3.57 26.13 9.78
CA ASN A 201 -2.84 25.32 10.75
C ASN A 201 -1.90 24.35 10.08
N PHE A 202 -2.35 23.62 9.05
CA PHE A 202 -1.51 22.73 8.24
C PHE A 202 -0.29 23.49 7.69
N ARG A 203 -0.52 24.62 7.02
CA ARG A 203 0.53 25.47 6.47
C ARG A 203 1.52 25.94 7.52
N SER A 204 1.03 26.45 8.65
CA SER A 204 1.87 26.96 9.74
C SER A 204 2.75 25.88 10.35
N ARG A 205 2.19 24.69 10.62
CA ARG A 205 2.94 23.54 11.16
C ARG A 205 4.01 23.08 10.18
N LEU A 206 3.63 22.88 8.92
CA LEU A 206 4.53 22.33 7.92
C LEU A 206 5.73 23.25 7.63
N LEU A 207 5.50 24.56 7.50
CA LEU A 207 6.60 25.53 7.30
C LEU A 207 7.55 25.62 8.49
N LYS A 208 7.04 25.44 9.73
CA LYS A 208 7.87 25.43 10.94
C LYS A 208 8.83 24.25 11.01
N LEU A 209 8.55 23.14 10.31
CA LEU A 209 9.42 21.98 10.30
C LEU A 209 10.72 22.23 9.51
N GLY A 210 10.75 23.25 8.64
CA GLY A 210 11.98 23.74 8.02
C GLY A 210 12.57 22.87 6.92
N PHE A 211 11.89 21.81 6.47
CA PHE A 211 12.33 20.95 5.35
C PHE A 211 11.69 21.31 4.00
N LEU A 212 11.06 22.48 3.90
CA LEU A 212 10.50 22.98 2.64
C LEU A 212 11.23 24.23 2.19
N GLN A 213 11.73 24.20 0.96
CA GLN A 213 12.39 25.33 0.33
C GLN A 213 11.37 26.11 -0.52
N ASP A 214 11.15 27.40 -0.20
CA ASP A 214 10.41 28.31 -1.09
C ASP A 214 11.29 28.65 -2.30
N THR A 215 10.79 28.39 -3.51
CA THR A 215 11.52 28.62 -4.75
C THR A 215 11.49 30.08 -5.21
N GLY A 216 10.67 30.93 -4.59
CA GLY A 216 10.38 32.29 -5.04
C GLY A 216 9.44 32.35 -6.26
N VAL A 217 9.18 31.23 -6.92
CA VAL A 217 8.29 31.13 -8.08
C VAL A 217 6.84 30.98 -7.62
N LYS A 218 5.92 31.64 -8.33
CA LYS A 218 4.48 31.54 -8.08
C LYS A 218 3.74 31.08 -9.31
N ILE A 219 2.70 30.30 -9.11
CA ILE A 219 1.80 29.82 -10.17
C ILE A 219 0.38 30.33 -9.94
N SER A 220 -0.32 30.67 -11.03
CA SER A 220 -1.75 30.96 -11.03
C SER A 220 -2.49 29.84 -11.76
N ARG A 221 -3.52 29.27 -11.13
CA ARG A 221 -4.36 28.20 -11.70
C ARG A 221 -5.83 28.64 -11.87
N GLY A 222 -6.08 29.94 -11.99
CA GLY A 222 -7.42 30.51 -12.15
C GLY A 222 -7.58 31.85 -11.46
N ALA A 223 -8.82 32.17 -11.06
CA ALA A 223 -9.11 33.35 -10.27
C ALA A 223 -8.65 33.15 -8.81
N GLY A 224 -7.70 33.97 -8.35
CA GLY A 224 -7.18 33.90 -7.00
C GLY A 224 -5.76 34.45 -6.87
N ARG A 225 -5.24 34.45 -5.64
CA ARG A 225 -3.85 34.85 -5.38
C ARG A 225 -2.90 33.76 -5.91
N PRO A 226 -1.81 34.12 -6.62
CA PRO A 226 -0.80 33.15 -7.03
C PRO A 226 -0.23 32.36 -5.84
N ALA A 227 -0.10 31.05 -5.99
CA ALA A 227 0.44 30.15 -4.98
C ALA A 227 1.96 30.00 -5.14
N SER A 228 2.71 30.05 -4.04
CA SER A 228 4.16 29.77 -4.05
C SER A 228 4.43 28.29 -4.34
N LEU A 229 5.47 28.04 -5.14
CA LEU A 229 6.02 26.72 -5.37
C LEU A 229 7.11 26.41 -4.35
N TYR A 230 7.03 25.21 -3.80
CA TYR A 230 7.97 24.66 -2.83
C TYR A 230 8.63 23.42 -3.40
N ARG A 231 9.78 23.09 -2.82
CA ARG A 231 10.55 21.87 -3.05
C ARG A 231 10.82 21.20 -1.71
N PHE A 232 10.80 19.87 -1.70
CA PHE A 232 11.20 19.09 -0.54
C PHE A 232 12.73 19.12 -0.39
N ASP A 233 13.21 19.52 0.80
CA ASP A 233 14.63 19.55 1.13
C ASP A 233 14.98 18.28 1.93
N ALA A 234 15.57 17.31 1.24
CA ALA A 234 15.94 16.02 1.85
C ALA A 234 17.08 16.16 2.89
N GLU A 235 17.97 17.14 2.72
CA GLU A 235 19.06 17.38 3.67
C GLU A 235 18.52 17.98 4.97
N ALA A 236 17.64 18.97 4.86
CA ALA A 236 16.94 19.55 6.01
C ALA A 236 16.01 18.52 6.68
N PHE A 237 15.46 17.56 5.93
CA PHE A 237 14.65 16.48 6.48
C PHE A 237 15.45 15.39 7.22
N ALA A 238 16.70 15.13 6.83
CA ALA A 238 17.50 14.01 7.35
C ALA A 238 17.53 13.89 8.90
N PRO A 239 17.64 14.98 9.70
CA PRO A 239 17.59 14.93 11.16
C PRO A 239 16.26 14.48 11.77
N PHE A 240 15.18 14.46 10.97
CA PHE A 240 13.83 14.09 11.39
C PHE A 240 13.43 12.67 11.02
N LYS A 241 14.20 11.98 10.16
CA LYS A 241 13.85 10.65 9.61
C LYS A 241 13.48 9.61 10.68
N ASN A 242 14.09 9.69 11.86
CA ASN A 242 13.87 8.77 12.97
C ASN A 242 13.13 9.41 14.17
N LYS A 243 12.59 10.62 13.99
CA LYS A 243 11.83 11.32 15.02
C LYS A 243 10.34 11.16 14.74
N PRO A 244 9.50 11.07 15.77
CA PRO A 244 8.06 11.22 15.58
C PRO A 244 7.81 12.64 15.09
N LEU A 245 7.63 12.79 13.79
CA LEU A 245 7.04 13.97 13.21
C LEU A 245 5.54 13.83 13.37
N VAL A 246 4.88 14.88 13.79
CA VAL A 246 3.43 14.96 13.70
C VAL A 246 3.19 16.06 12.69
N PHE A 247 2.89 15.64 11.46
CA PHE A 247 2.55 16.58 10.36
C PHE A 247 1.18 17.23 10.62
N ILE A 248 0.36 16.55 11.43
CA ILE A 248 -0.99 16.94 11.82
C ILE A 248 -0.99 17.25 13.29
#